data_AF-A0A9X3WEU0-F1
#
_entry.id   AF-A0A9X3WEU0-F1
#
_cell.length_a   1.000
_cell.length_b   1.000
_cell.length_c   1.000
_cell.angle_alpha   90.00
_cell.angle_beta   90.00
_cell.angle_gamma   90.00
#
_symmetry.space_group_name_H-M   'P 1'
#
loop_
_entity.id
_entity.type
_entity.pdbx_description
1 polymer ?
#
loop_
_entity_poly.entity_id
_entity_poly.type
_entity_poly.pdbx_seq_one_letter_code
_entity_poly.pdbx_strand_id
1 'polypeptide(L)' 'MPETIIFNAINVNVQETNTGVFIGDNSASNWESHNKNLFSIGLLFGVLNTFPANLNVITDNDFIDTPIYNYDIQAPTTQI' A
#
# COMPACT_ATOMS: atom_id res chain seq x y z
N MET A 1 -20.38 -20.72 8.22
CA MET A 1 -20.60 -21.50 9.47
C MET A 1 -19.89 -20.78 10.60
N PRO A 2 -20.22 -20.90 11.90
CA PRO A 2 -19.43 -20.22 12.91
C PRO A 2 -18.03 -20.84 12.96
N GLU A 3 -17.05 -20.15 12.40
CA GLU A 3 -15.65 -20.50 12.50
C GLU A 3 -15.11 -19.99 13.84
N THR A 4 -14.67 -20.91 14.71
CA THR A 4 -13.97 -20.52 15.93
C THR A 4 -12.52 -20.23 15.57
N ILE A 5 -12.12 -18.97 15.70
CA ILE A 5 -10.78 -18.52 15.39
C ILE A 5 -10.15 -17.95 16.65
N ILE A 6 -9.14 -18.64 17.18
CA ILE A 6 -8.48 -18.29 18.44
C ILE A 6 -6.99 -18.11 18.18
N PHE A 7 -6.47 -16.95 18.54
CA PHE A 7 -5.03 -16.66 18.49
C PHE A 7 -4.55 -16.16 19.85
N ASN A 8 -3.29 -16.44 20.16
CA ASN A 8 -2.60 -15.84 21.29
C ASN A 8 -2.23 -14.37 21.01
N ALA A 9 -1.73 -14.07 19.80
CA ALA A 9 -1.51 -12.72 19.31
C ALA A 9 -1.38 -12.70 17.79
N ILE A 10 -1.77 -11.58 17.17
CA ILE A 10 -1.40 -11.21 15.81
C ILE A 10 -0.55 -9.95 15.94
N ASN A 11 0.73 -10.06 15.63
CA ASN A 11 1.64 -8.93 15.69
C ASN A 11 2.01 -8.53 14.26
N VAL A 12 1.58 -7.32 13.88
CA VAL A 12 1.91 -6.71 12.61
C VAL A 12 2.85 -5.56 12.89
N ASN A 13 4.10 -5.70 12.45
CA ASN A 13 5.13 -4.71 12.72
C ASN A 13 5.01 -3.50 11.80
N VAL A 14 4.78 -3.73 10.50
CA VAL A 14 4.60 -2.67 9.50
C VAL A 14 3.62 -3.14 8.44
N GLN A 15 2.83 -2.19 7.95
CA GLN A 15 1.85 -2.34 6.90
C GLN A 15 1.97 -1.11 5.99
N GLU A 16 2.18 -1.33 4.70
CA GLU A 16 2.38 -0.27 3.71
C GLU A 16 1.15 -0.14 2.79
N THR A 17 1.31 0.44 1.60
CA THR A 17 0.19 0.67 0.69
C THR A 17 -0.54 -0.63 0.30
N ASN A 18 -1.88 -0.57 0.31
CA ASN A 18 -2.79 -1.65 -0.12
C ASN A 18 -2.75 -2.94 0.72
N THR A 19 -2.60 -2.83 2.03
CA THR A 19 -2.42 -4.00 2.91
C THR A 19 -3.56 -4.17 3.90
N GLY A 20 -3.72 -5.39 4.41
CA GLY A 20 -4.72 -5.73 5.44
C GLY A 20 -4.37 -7.07 6.08
N VAL A 21 -4.90 -7.29 7.28
CA VAL A 21 -4.95 -8.62 7.91
C VAL A 21 -6.41 -9.05 7.93
N PHE A 22 -6.72 -10.15 7.25
CA PHE A 22 -8.07 -10.71 7.19
C PHE A 22 -8.11 -12.04 7.91
N ILE A 23 -9.19 -12.26 8.65
CA ILE A 23 -9.37 -13.40 9.55
C ILE A 23 -10.80 -13.89 9.39
N GLY A 24 -10.96 -15.19 9.17
CA GLY A 24 -12.24 -15.82 8.90
C GLY A 24 -12.72 -15.56 7.47
N ASP A 25 -13.99 -15.82 7.23
CA ASP A 25 -14.63 -15.59 5.93
C ASP A 25 -14.51 -14.12 5.53
N ASN A 26 -13.68 -13.83 4.51
CA ASN A 26 -13.45 -12.49 4.02
C ASN A 26 -13.63 -12.40 2.50
N SER A 27 -14.18 -11.27 2.06
CA SER A 27 -14.26 -10.89 0.65
C SER A 27 -13.66 -9.50 0.50
N ALA A 28 -12.50 -9.43 -0.16
CA ALA A 28 -11.79 -8.20 -0.46
C ALA A 28 -11.87 -7.92 -1.97
N SER A 29 -13.09 -7.91 -2.51
CA SER A 29 -13.31 -7.56 -3.90
C SER A 29 -13.01 -6.08 -4.14
N ASN A 30 -12.51 -5.76 -5.33
CA ASN A 30 -12.20 -4.38 -5.74
C ASN A 30 -11.17 -3.70 -4.83
N TRP A 31 -10.23 -4.49 -4.33
CA TRP A 31 -9.15 -4.04 -3.46
C TRP A 31 -8.00 -3.50 -4.32
N GLU A 32 -7.88 -2.18 -4.40
CA GLU A 32 -6.95 -1.51 -5.30
C GLU A 32 -6.25 -0.35 -4.61
N SER A 33 -5.00 -0.10 -5.00
CA SER A 33 -4.31 1.13 -4.65
C SER A 33 -3.42 1.56 -5.78
N HIS A 34 -3.34 2.87 -5.98
CA HIS A 34 -2.46 3.49 -6.94
C HIS A 34 -1.64 4.54 -6.22
N ASN A 35 -0.34 4.54 -6.47
CA ASN A 35 0.56 5.48 -5.84
C ASN A 35 1.71 5.81 -6.78
N LYS A 36 2.02 7.11 -6.91
CA LYS A 36 3.31 7.56 -7.45
C LYS A 36 4.10 8.16 -6.30
N ASN A 37 5.21 7.51 -5.98
CA ASN A 37 6.16 8.03 -5.02
C ASN A 37 7.40 8.54 -5.74
N LEU A 38 7.86 9.74 -5.39
CA LEU A 38 9.17 10.23 -5.79
C LEU A 38 9.94 10.59 -4.53
N PHE A 39 11.01 9.85 -4.27
CA PHE A 39 11.87 10.11 -3.13
C PHE A 39 13.22 10.61 -3.60
N SER A 40 13.60 11.83 -3.20
CA SER A 40 14.83 12.47 -3.64
C SER A 40 16.05 11.77 -3.04
N ILE A 41 16.00 11.60 -1.72
CA ILE A 41 17.00 10.91 -0.91
C ILE A 41 16.52 9.52 -0.48
N GLY A 42 15.30 9.13 -0.83
CA GLY A 42 14.70 7.86 -0.38
C GLY A 42 14.07 7.94 1.00
N LEU A 43 13.69 6.78 1.52
CA LEU A 43 13.25 6.58 2.89
C LEU A 43 14.48 6.21 3.75
N LEU A 44 14.62 6.88 4.89
CA LEU A 44 15.76 6.72 5.80
C LEU A 44 15.30 6.07 7.10
N PHE A 45 15.76 4.86 7.39
CA PHE A 45 15.38 4.11 8.58
C PHE A 45 16.60 3.78 9.43
N GLY A 46 16.41 3.61 10.74
CA GLY A 46 17.48 3.29 11.69
C GLY A 46 18.15 4.51 12.32
N VAL A 47 19.30 4.30 12.97
CA VAL A 47 20.00 5.31 13.79
C VAL A 47 21.34 5.67 13.14
N LEU A 48 21.80 6.91 13.33
CA LEU A 48 23.05 7.46 12.76
C LEU A 48 23.06 7.65 11.24
N ASN A 49 21.90 7.98 10.66
CA ASN A 49 21.79 8.40 9.27
C ASN A 49 22.32 9.86 9.12
N THR A 50 23.54 10.03 8.64
CA THR A 50 24.18 11.35 8.45
C THR A 50 24.54 11.61 6.99
N PHE A 51 24.15 12.76 6.47
CA PHE A 51 24.37 13.15 5.05
C PHE A 51 24.92 14.58 4.94
N PRO A 52 26.22 14.82 5.17
CA PRO A 52 26.80 16.14 4.92
C PRO A 52 26.95 16.40 3.42
N ALA A 53 26.65 17.63 2.98
CA ALA A 53 26.78 18.10 1.59
C ALA A 53 25.92 17.34 0.55
N ASN A 54 24.69 16.97 0.91
CA ASN A 54 23.73 16.36 -0.01
C ASN A 54 22.92 17.44 -0.77
N LEU A 55 23.11 17.53 -2.09
CA LEU A 55 22.15 18.19 -2.99
C LEU A 55 21.32 17.11 -3.66
N ASN A 56 20.00 17.11 -3.43
CA ASN A 56 19.09 16.20 -4.10
C ASN A 56 18.09 17.01 -4.92
N VAL A 57 17.97 16.67 -6.21
CA VAL A 57 17.05 17.31 -7.14
C VAL A 57 16.24 16.19 -7.78
N ILE A 58 14.93 16.24 -7.62
CA ILE A 58 14.02 15.47 -8.48
C ILE A 58 13.44 16.45 -9.48
N THR A 59 13.50 16.08 -10.74
CA THR A 59 12.79 16.76 -11.81
C THR A 59 11.90 15.76 -12.49
N ASP A 60 10.62 16.11 -12.53
CA ASP A 60 9.57 15.31 -13.13
C ASP A 60 8.89 16.22 -14.15
N ASN A 61 9.28 16.06 -15.40
CA ASN A 61 8.91 16.97 -16.48
C ASN A 61 7.99 16.25 -17.46
N ASP A 62 6.79 15.92 -16.98
CA ASP A 62 5.74 15.34 -17.80
C ASP A 62 4.64 16.37 -18.10
N PHE A 63 3.91 16.12 -19.21
CA PHE A 63 2.76 16.95 -19.60
C PHE A 63 1.47 16.49 -18.92
N ILE A 64 1.39 15.19 -18.58
CA ILE A 64 0.33 14.58 -17.77
C ILE A 64 1.01 13.56 -16.85
N ASP A 65 0.97 13.81 -15.55
CA ASP A 65 1.52 12.92 -14.53
C ASP A 65 0.46 11.93 -14.01
N THR A 66 0.84 10.66 -13.87
CA THR A 66 0.12 9.60 -13.15
C THR A 66 -1.38 9.59 -13.40
N PRO A 67 -1.82 9.48 -14.67
CA PRO A 67 -3.24 9.29 -14.92
C PRO A 67 -3.63 7.90 -14.42
N ILE A 68 -4.38 7.87 -13.31
CA ILE A 68 -4.95 6.64 -12.76
C ILE A 68 -6.31 6.45 -13.40
N TYR A 69 -6.45 5.35 -14.11
CA TYR A 69 -7.71 4.95 -14.71
C TYR A 69 -8.19 3.66 -14.07
N ASN A 70 -9.39 3.69 -13.51
CA ASN A 70 -10.12 2.48 -13.12
C ASN A 70 -11.31 2.35 -14.08
N TYR A 71 -11.18 1.49 -15.09
CA TYR A 71 -12.18 1.30 -16.15
C TYR A 71 -13.04 0.04 -15.96
N ASP A 72 -13.17 -0.47 -14.74
CA ASP A 72 -13.95 -1.67 -14.49
C ASP A 72 -15.40 -1.32 -14.11
N ILE A 73 -16.37 -1.78 -14.90
CA ILE A 73 -17.75 -2.01 -14.42
C ILE A 73 -17.69 -3.28 -13.59
N GLN A 74 -17.51 -3.14 -12.28
CA GLN A 74 -17.37 -4.26 -11.37
C GLN A 74 -18.72 -4.98 -11.23
N ALA A 75 -18.84 -6.19 -11.79
CA ALA A 75 -20.00 -7.04 -11.53
C ALA A 75 -20.07 -7.32 -10.02
N PRO A 76 -21.25 -7.26 -9.37
CA PRO A 76 -21.38 -7.72 -8.01
C PRO A 76 -20.99 -9.20 -8.00
N THR A 77 -19.92 -9.54 -7.28
CA THR A 77 -19.62 -10.94 -7.02
C THR A 77 -20.69 -11.42 -6.06
N THR A 78 -21.74 -12.04 -6.61
CA THR A 78 -22.72 -12.79 -5.84
C THR A 78 -21.96 -13.85 -5.06
N GLN A 79 -21.89 -13.72 -3.74
CA GLN A 79 -21.26 -14.73 -2.89
C GLN A 79 -22.35 -15.48 -2.13
N ILE A 80 -22.43 -16.77 -2.43
CA ILE A 80 -23.16 -17.79 -1.67
C ILE A 80 -22.37 -18.10 -0.40
#